data_AF-A0AAN4PZR6-F1
#
_entry.id   AF-A0AAN4PZR6-F1
#
_cell.length_a   1.000
_cell.length_b   1.000
_cell.length_c   1.000
_cell.angle_alpha   90.00
_cell.angle_beta   90.00
_cell.angle_gamma   90.00
#
_symmetry.space_group_name_H-M   'P 1'
#
loop_
_entity.id
_entity.type
_entity.pdbx_description
1 polymer ?
#
loop_
_entity_poly.entity_id
_entity_poly.type
_entity_poly.pdbx_seq_one_letter_code
_entity_poly.pdbx_strand_id
1 'polypeptide(L)'
;MVDCDDPMVLGWGLGNEPYSNTTAGAKDYITLPNLETLYISTMNTVLQALRNSSRKPVFICGLEFASARNWATVSANLQSKIVDPANAIVWEAHAYGDYDKSSSGAYADNNDSISPTVLRDEIVGPFLTYAKANKMAAFIGETGIPPTAAGRTALKNLLDKAKAEKVPLTLWVAGPGTDGEKMSLEASNHAATVTLVTPYFAERIALWGYAQA
;
A
#
# COMPACT_ATOMS: atom_id res chain seq x y z
N MET A 1 3.08 -28.46 11.53
CA MET A 1 3.14 -27.49 10.42
C MET A 1 1.71 -27.16 10.04
N VAL A 2 1.39 -25.89 9.85
CA VAL A 2 0.10 -25.44 9.34
C VAL A 2 0.27 -25.39 7.82
N ASP A 3 -0.50 -26.18 7.07
CA ASP A 3 -0.20 -26.62 5.68
C ASP A 3 0.04 -25.50 4.65
N CYS A 4 -0.31 -24.23 4.92
CA CYS A 4 -0.07 -23.12 4.00
C CYS A 4 1.06 -22.16 4.42
N ASP A 5 1.80 -22.43 5.50
CA ASP A 5 2.88 -21.55 5.97
C ASP A 5 4.23 -21.82 5.27
N ASP A 6 4.24 -21.83 3.92
CA ASP A 6 5.44 -21.96 3.08
C ASP A 6 6.50 -20.88 3.40
N PRO A 7 7.80 -21.20 3.59
CA PRO A 7 8.80 -20.22 4.00
C PRO A 7 8.93 -18.98 3.09
N MET A 8 8.51 -19.06 1.82
CA MET A 8 8.52 -17.93 0.87
C MET A 8 7.34 -16.98 1.05
N VAL A 9 6.25 -17.41 1.69
CA VAL A 9 5.08 -16.57 1.93
C VAL A 9 5.32 -15.71 3.16
N LEU A 10 5.40 -14.39 2.99
CA LEU A 10 5.52 -13.43 4.09
C LEU A 10 4.20 -13.26 4.86
N GLY A 11 3.08 -13.28 4.16
CA GLY A 11 1.74 -13.11 4.70
C GLY A 11 0.70 -13.07 3.60
N TRP A 12 -0.53 -12.71 3.95
CA TRP A 12 -1.70 -12.82 3.08
C TRP A 12 -2.38 -11.46 2.89
N GLY A 13 -2.38 -10.92 1.67
CA GLY A 13 -3.26 -9.80 1.31
C GLY A 13 -4.69 -10.30 1.17
N LEU A 14 -5.63 -9.74 1.96
CA LEU A 14 -7.01 -10.26 2.05
C LEU A 14 -8.01 -9.57 1.10
N GLY A 15 -7.57 -8.56 0.37
CA GLY A 15 -8.35 -7.85 -0.64
C GLY A 15 -7.68 -6.55 -1.03
N ASN A 16 -7.62 -6.25 -2.34
CA ASN A 16 -7.02 -5.02 -2.84
C ASN A 16 -8.07 -3.90 -2.93
N GLU A 17 -7.74 -2.71 -2.43
CA GLU A 17 -8.46 -1.46 -2.71
C GLU A 17 -10.00 -1.55 -2.64
N PRO A 18 -10.62 -1.92 -1.51
CA PRO A 18 -12.07 -1.87 -1.40
C PRO A 18 -12.58 -0.43 -1.59
N TYR A 19 -13.54 -0.23 -2.49
CA TYR A 19 -14.08 1.07 -2.84
C TYR A 19 -15.60 1.06 -2.93
N SER A 20 -16.20 2.25 -2.77
CA SER A 20 -17.64 2.43 -2.95
C SER A 20 -17.94 2.91 -4.37
N ASN A 21 -19.04 2.45 -4.95
CA ASN A 21 -19.51 2.91 -6.25
C ASN A 21 -20.96 3.34 -6.12
N THR A 22 -21.21 4.63 -6.27
CA THR A 22 -22.57 5.19 -6.19
C THR A 22 -23.11 5.64 -7.55
N THR A 23 -22.51 5.19 -8.65
CA THR A 23 -23.03 5.44 -10.00
C THR A 23 -24.37 4.72 -10.18
N ALA A 24 -25.40 5.49 -10.53
CA ALA A 24 -26.75 4.94 -10.70
C ALA A 24 -26.76 3.82 -11.74
N GLY A 25 -27.25 2.64 -11.35
CA GLY A 25 -27.32 1.46 -12.22
C GLY A 25 -26.02 0.65 -12.32
N ALA A 26 -24.97 1.01 -11.58
CA ALA A 26 -23.75 0.19 -11.49
C ALA A 26 -24.06 -1.18 -10.86
N LYS A 27 -23.45 -2.25 -11.39
CA LYS A 27 -23.62 -3.62 -10.85
C LYS A 27 -23.00 -3.77 -9.46
N ASP A 28 -21.92 -3.05 -9.22
CA ASP A 28 -21.18 -2.93 -7.97
C ASP A 28 -21.66 -1.75 -7.12
N TYR A 29 -22.91 -1.28 -7.31
CA TYR A 29 -23.44 -0.17 -6.52
C TYR A 29 -23.40 -0.49 -5.02
N ILE A 30 -22.65 0.31 -4.27
CA ILE A 30 -22.56 0.24 -2.82
C ILE A 30 -22.16 1.61 -2.27
N THR A 31 -22.81 2.05 -1.20
CA THR A 31 -22.42 3.26 -0.48
C THR A 31 -21.26 2.96 0.49
N LEU A 32 -20.43 3.95 0.80
CA LEU A 32 -19.31 3.77 1.75
C LEU A 32 -19.74 3.15 3.10
N PRO A 33 -20.85 3.57 3.76
CA PRO A 33 -21.28 2.91 5.00
C PRO A 33 -21.65 1.42 4.84
N ASN A 34 -22.26 1.07 3.72
CA ASN A 34 -22.62 -0.31 3.41
C ASN A 34 -21.36 -1.13 3.08
N LEU A 35 -20.40 -0.53 2.37
CA LEU A 35 -19.09 -1.13 2.13
C LEU A 35 -18.34 -1.38 3.44
N GLU A 36 -18.26 -0.40 4.35
CA GLU A 36 -17.59 -0.58 5.66
C GLU A 36 -18.18 -1.79 6.39
N THR A 37 -19.52 -1.86 6.46
CA THR A 37 -20.23 -2.96 7.13
C THR A 37 -19.92 -4.31 6.49
N LEU A 38 -20.00 -4.39 5.16
CA LEU A 38 -19.71 -5.61 4.41
C LEU A 38 -18.25 -6.04 4.55
N TYR A 39 -17.32 -5.09 4.42
CA TYR A 39 -15.88 -5.36 4.46
C TYR A 39 -15.45 -5.88 5.84
N ILE A 40 -15.91 -5.26 6.93
CA ILE A 40 -15.64 -5.74 8.30
C ILE A 40 -16.17 -7.16 8.50
N SER A 41 -17.42 -7.43 8.10
CA SER A 41 -18.03 -8.76 8.22
C SER A 41 -17.24 -9.81 7.43
N THR A 42 -16.82 -9.45 6.21
CA THR A 42 -16.02 -10.30 5.32
C THR A 42 -14.66 -10.60 5.93
N MET A 43 -13.92 -9.59 6.40
CA MET A 43 -12.60 -9.78 7.02
C MET A 43 -12.69 -10.66 8.27
N ASN A 44 -13.66 -10.44 9.14
CA ASN A 44 -13.86 -11.27 10.34
C ASN A 44 -14.15 -12.74 9.97
N THR A 45 -14.93 -12.99 8.92
CA THR A 45 -15.22 -14.34 8.43
C THR A 45 -13.97 -15.00 7.85
N VAL A 46 -13.24 -14.28 6.99
CA VAL A 46 -12.01 -14.77 6.34
C VAL A 46 -10.93 -15.07 7.38
N LEU A 47 -10.74 -14.21 8.38
CA LEU A 47 -9.74 -14.41 9.43
C LEU A 47 -10.04 -15.65 10.25
N GLN A 48 -11.29 -15.87 10.66
CA GLN A 48 -11.67 -17.09 11.39
C GLN A 48 -11.32 -18.36 10.60
N ALA A 49 -11.59 -18.38 9.30
CA ALA A 49 -11.26 -19.51 8.44
C ALA A 49 -9.74 -19.65 8.24
N LEU A 50 -9.04 -18.57 7.90
CA LEU A 50 -7.60 -18.57 7.64
C LEU A 50 -6.79 -19.01 8.86
N ARG A 51 -7.24 -18.69 10.07
CA ARG A 51 -6.59 -19.13 11.31
C ARG A 51 -6.76 -20.62 11.62
N ASN A 52 -7.45 -21.39 10.79
CA ASN A 52 -7.31 -22.85 10.84
C ASN A 52 -6.04 -23.35 10.14
N SER A 53 -5.48 -22.55 9.23
CA SER A 53 -4.42 -23.00 8.31
C SER A 53 -3.15 -22.17 8.35
N SER A 54 -3.17 -20.94 8.87
CA SER A 54 -2.02 -20.02 8.89
C SER A 54 -1.94 -19.19 10.17
N ARG A 55 -0.70 -18.92 10.63
CA ARG A 55 -0.40 -17.95 11.69
C ARG A 55 0.32 -16.71 11.18
N LYS A 56 0.54 -16.61 9.87
CA LYS A 56 1.28 -15.50 9.26
C LYS A 56 0.52 -14.17 9.29
N PRO A 57 1.25 -13.04 9.15
CA PRO A 57 0.63 -11.74 8.98
C PRO A 57 -0.43 -11.71 7.88
N VAL A 58 -1.45 -10.89 8.11
CA VAL A 58 -2.49 -10.59 7.13
C VAL A 58 -2.42 -9.10 6.83
N PHE A 59 -2.41 -8.76 5.55
CA PHE A 59 -2.40 -7.38 5.08
C PHE A 59 -3.82 -7.00 4.69
N ILE A 60 -4.35 -5.95 5.34
CA ILE A 60 -5.73 -5.51 5.18
C ILE A 60 -5.72 -4.07 4.71
N CYS A 61 -6.18 -3.86 3.47
CA CYS A 61 -6.36 -2.55 2.88
C CYS A 61 -7.40 -1.72 3.65
N GLY A 62 -7.17 -0.41 3.69
CA GLY A 62 -8.21 0.57 4.05
C GLY A 62 -9.31 0.68 2.99
N LEU A 63 -10.41 1.34 3.34
CA LEU A 63 -11.49 1.70 2.41
C LEU A 63 -11.08 2.83 1.47
N GLU A 64 -11.90 3.03 0.42
CA GLU A 64 -11.72 4.04 -0.62
C GLU A 64 -10.34 3.93 -1.27
N PHE A 65 -10.11 2.78 -1.91
CA PHE A 65 -8.86 2.45 -2.61
C PHE A 65 -7.64 2.47 -1.67
N ALA A 66 -7.82 1.95 -0.45
CA ALA A 66 -6.78 1.95 0.57
C ALA A 66 -6.16 3.33 0.85
N SER A 67 -6.92 4.43 0.71
CA SER A 67 -6.37 5.79 0.69
C SER A 67 -5.51 6.12 1.92
N ALA A 68 -4.21 6.32 1.72
CA ALA A 68 -3.30 6.77 2.78
C ALA A 68 -3.69 8.17 3.31
N ARG A 69 -3.96 9.10 2.39
CA ARG A 69 -4.32 10.49 2.75
C ARG A 69 -5.57 10.54 3.63
N ASN A 70 -6.56 9.73 3.29
CA ASN A 70 -7.89 9.79 3.89
C ASN A 70 -8.11 8.72 4.98
N TRP A 71 -7.09 7.95 5.36
CA TRP A 71 -7.24 6.80 6.27
C TRP A 71 -8.06 7.13 7.53
N ALA A 72 -7.74 8.25 8.19
CA ALA A 72 -8.39 8.66 9.43
C ALA A 72 -9.89 8.96 9.28
N THR A 73 -10.35 9.30 8.08
CA THR A 73 -11.76 9.63 7.82
C THR A 73 -12.54 8.46 7.24
N VAL A 74 -11.90 7.62 6.42
CA VAL A 74 -12.60 6.53 5.71
C VAL A 74 -12.35 5.14 6.31
N SER A 75 -11.27 4.95 7.07
CA SER A 75 -10.84 3.61 7.52
C SER A 75 -10.65 3.50 9.03
N ALA A 76 -10.88 4.57 9.81
CA ALA A 76 -10.60 4.58 11.24
C ALA A 76 -11.34 3.51 12.04
N ASN A 77 -12.55 3.14 11.61
CA ASN A 77 -13.38 2.13 12.29
C ASN A 77 -12.88 0.70 12.09
N LEU A 78 -12.04 0.43 11.09
CA LEU A 78 -11.63 -0.92 10.75
C LEU A 78 -10.86 -1.58 11.90
N GLN A 79 -9.93 -0.84 12.53
CA GLN A 79 -9.05 -1.39 13.56
C GLN A 79 -9.78 -1.89 14.81
N SER A 80 -10.86 -1.22 15.21
CA SER A 80 -11.63 -1.63 16.39
C SER A 80 -12.67 -2.71 16.11
N LYS A 81 -12.97 -2.98 14.83
CA LYS A 81 -14.08 -3.87 14.42
C LYS A 81 -13.62 -5.15 13.71
N ILE A 82 -12.42 -5.17 13.12
CA ILE A 82 -11.82 -6.38 12.53
C ILE A 82 -10.93 -7.05 13.58
N VAL A 83 -11.25 -8.30 13.91
CA VAL A 83 -10.61 -9.07 14.97
C VAL A 83 -9.89 -10.27 14.36
N ASP A 84 -8.56 -10.25 14.47
CA ASP A 84 -7.72 -11.40 14.15
C ASP A 84 -7.35 -12.17 15.42
N PRO A 85 -7.77 -13.45 15.57
CA PRO A 85 -7.38 -14.28 16.70
C PRO A 85 -5.86 -14.45 16.88
N ALA A 86 -5.05 -14.31 15.81
CA ALA A 86 -3.60 -14.38 15.89
C ALA A 86 -2.93 -13.03 16.22
N ASN A 87 -3.71 -11.93 16.26
CA ASN A 87 -3.22 -10.57 16.50
C ASN A 87 -2.04 -10.19 15.56
N ALA A 88 -2.16 -10.52 14.27
CA ALA A 88 -1.11 -10.36 13.27
C ALA A 88 -1.58 -9.54 12.04
N ILE A 89 -2.47 -8.56 12.27
CA ILE A 89 -2.92 -7.64 11.21
C ILE A 89 -1.84 -6.60 10.94
N VAL A 90 -1.54 -6.40 9.66
CA VAL A 90 -0.79 -5.28 9.11
C VAL A 90 -1.76 -4.45 8.26
N TRP A 91 -1.88 -3.17 8.56
CA TRP A 91 -2.78 -2.25 7.88
C TRP A 91 -2.09 -1.67 6.66
N GLU A 92 -2.72 -1.84 5.50
CA GLU A 92 -2.16 -1.52 4.19
C GLU A 92 -2.85 -0.29 3.59
N ALA A 93 -2.06 0.71 3.23
CA ALA A 93 -2.54 1.92 2.55
C ALA A 93 -1.79 2.15 1.24
N HIS A 94 -2.47 2.72 0.25
CA HIS A 94 -1.91 3.03 -1.07
C HIS A 94 -1.76 4.54 -1.25
N ALA A 95 -0.74 4.95 -1.99
CA ALA A 95 -0.34 6.34 -2.09
C ALA A 95 0.32 6.68 -3.42
N TYR A 96 -0.25 7.65 -4.14
CA TYR A 96 0.32 8.16 -5.38
C TYR A 96 0.48 9.68 -5.33
N GLY A 97 1.57 10.16 -5.91
CA GLY A 97 2.02 11.55 -5.81
C GLY A 97 1.64 12.38 -7.03
N ASP A 98 0.42 12.25 -7.53
CA ASP A 98 -0.04 12.98 -8.71
C ASP A 98 0.12 14.50 -8.53
N TYR A 99 0.35 15.21 -9.63
CA TYR A 99 0.47 16.66 -9.61
C TYR A 99 -0.79 17.36 -9.08
N ASP A 100 -1.97 16.85 -9.45
CA ASP A 100 -3.27 17.34 -9.00
C ASP A 100 -3.62 16.88 -7.57
N LYS A 101 -2.74 16.06 -6.96
CA LYS A 101 -2.89 15.50 -5.62
C LYS A 101 -4.11 14.60 -5.49
N SER A 102 -4.65 14.07 -6.57
CA SER A 102 -5.77 13.10 -6.52
C SER A 102 -5.37 11.84 -5.76
N SER A 103 -4.09 11.44 -5.84
CA SER A 103 -3.57 10.16 -5.36
C SER A 103 -4.19 8.96 -6.07
N SER A 104 -4.46 9.13 -7.37
CA SER A 104 -5.02 8.11 -8.25
C SER A 104 -3.95 7.24 -8.91
N GLY A 105 -2.70 7.72 -8.98
CA GLY A 105 -1.64 7.05 -9.74
C GLY A 105 -1.82 7.17 -11.26
N ALA A 106 -2.83 7.93 -11.71
CA ALA A 106 -3.10 8.11 -13.12
C ALA A 106 -2.00 8.94 -13.80
N TYR A 107 -1.32 9.83 -13.07
CA TYR A 107 -0.24 10.68 -13.59
C TYR A 107 -0.62 11.32 -14.92
N ALA A 108 -1.79 11.96 -14.95
CA ALA A 108 -2.42 12.45 -16.17
C ALA A 108 -1.60 13.55 -16.85
N ASP A 109 -1.21 14.59 -16.10
CA ASP A 109 -0.54 15.79 -16.62
C ASP A 109 0.48 16.36 -15.63
N ASN A 110 1.37 17.24 -16.12
CA ASN A 110 2.33 18.02 -15.32
C ASN A 110 3.27 17.20 -14.43
N ASN A 111 3.62 15.99 -14.87
CA ASN A 111 4.48 15.05 -14.15
C ASN A 111 5.90 15.58 -13.85
N ASP A 112 6.39 16.57 -14.62
CA ASP A 112 7.66 17.25 -14.37
C ASP A 112 7.57 18.33 -13.28
N SER A 113 6.36 18.63 -12.79
CA SER A 113 6.09 19.63 -11.75
C SER A 113 5.50 19.01 -10.47
N ILE A 114 5.55 17.68 -10.34
CA ILE A 114 5.18 16.98 -9.10
C ILE A 114 5.96 17.59 -7.93
N SER A 115 5.24 17.99 -6.87
CA SER A 115 5.86 18.57 -5.69
C SER A 115 6.81 17.56 -5.04
N PRO A 116 8.03 17.95 -4.63
CA PRO A 116 8.99 17.05 -4.01
C PRO A 116 8.51 16.49 -2.66
N THR A 117 7.47 17.07 -2.06
CA THR A 117 6.97 16.67 -0.73
C THR A 117 5.58 16.03 -0.77
N VAL A 118 4.91 15.98 -1.93
CA VAL A 118 3.50 15.54 -2.03
C VAL A 118 3.28 14.15 -1.42
N LEU A 119 4.11 13.17 -1.82
CA LEU A 119 4.04 11.81 -1.29
C LEU A 119 4.31 11.78 0.21
N ARG A 120 5.38 12.44 0.67
CA ARG A 120 5.84 12.39 2.06
C ARG A 120 4.88 13.04 3.04
N ASP A 121 4.41 14.25 2.73
CA ASP A 121 3.72 15.11 3.69
C ASP A 121 2.21 15.10 3.49
N GLU A 122 1.75 15.12 2.24
CA GLU A 122 0.34 15.35 1.92
C GLU A 122 -0.43 14.05 1.77
N ILE A 123 0.21 13.01 1.20
CA ILE A 123 -0.45 11.72 0.92
C ILE A 123 -0.15 10.68 2.01
N VAL A 124 1.12 10.37 2.26
CA VAL A 124 1.51 9.32 3.22
C VAL A 124 1.61 9.87 4.65
N GLY A 125 1.99 11.14 4.82
CA GLY A 125 2.13 11.79 6.13
C GLY A 125 0.93 11.61 7.07
N PRO A 126 -0.31 11.82 6.61
CA PRO A 126 -1.52 11.58 7.41
C PRO A 126 -1.65 10.13 7.89
N PHE A 127 -1.40 9.16 7.01
CA PHE A 127 -1.45 7.73 7.37
C PHE A 127 -0.41 7.38 8.43
N LEU A 128 0.85 7.80 8.27
CA LEU A 128 1.90 7.51 9.25
C LEU A 128 1.60 8.14 10.62
N THR A 129 1.05 9.35 10.61
CA THR A 129 0.61 10.04 11.84
C THR A 129 -0.50 9.26 12.54
N TYR A 130 -1.51 8.84 11.78
CA TYR A 130 -2.61 8.03 12.31
C TYR A 130 -2.12 6.67 12.84
N ALA A 131 -1.28 5.98 12.06
CA ALA A 131 -0.72 4.68 12.43
C ALA A 131 0.07 4.74 13.74
N LYS A 132 0.92 5.76 13.91
CA LYS A 132 1.69 5.98 15.14
C LYS A 132 0.78 6.25 16.34
N ALA A 133 -0.23 7.10 16.18
CA ALA A 133 -1.18 7.44 17.24
C ALA A 133 -2.00 6.21 17.70
N ASN A 134 -2.34 5.32 16.76
CA ASN A 134 -3.18 4.14 17.00
C ASN A 134 -2.39 2.82 17.15
N LYS A 135 -1.06 2.89 17.24
CA LYS A 135 -0.15 1.74 17.40
C LYS A 135 -0.38 0.65 16.33
N MET A 136 -0.63 1.08 15.10
CA MET A 136 -0.86 0.17 13.98
C MET A 136 0.46 -0.39 13.46
N ALA A 137 0.50 -1.69 13.17
CA ALA A 137 1.47 -2.22 12.22
C ALA A 137 1.07 -1.72 10.83
N ALA A 138 1.84 -0.80 10.26
CA ALA A 138 1.51 -0.13 9.00
C ALA A 138 2.37 -0.64 7.84
N PHE A 139 1.80 -0.59 6.64
CA PHE A 139 2.42 -0.95 5.39
C PHE A 139 1.89 -0.06 4.26
N ILE A 140 2.76 0.38 3.36
CA ILE A 140 2.35 1.09 2.15
C ILE A 140 2.35 0.08 1.00
N GLY A 141 1.16 -0.43 0.67
CA GLY A 141 0.97 -1.50 -0.31
C GLY A 141 1.42 -1.09 -1.69
N GLU A 142 0.92 0.04 -2.17
CA GLU A 142 1.25 0.57 -3.47
C GLU A 142 1.73 2.01 -3.41
N THR A 143 2.83 2.28 -4.11
CA THR A 143 3.22 3.62 -4.55
C THR A 143 4.07 3.51 -5.80
N GLY A 144 4.03 4.52 -6.66
CA GLY A 144 4.85 4.55 -7.87
C GLY A 144 4.96 5.98 -8.37
N ILE A 145 5.80 6.21 -9.37
CA ILE A 145 6.03 7.56 -9.93
C ILE A 145 6.17 7.46 -11.46
N PRO A 146 5.90 8.53 -12.20
CA PRO A 146 6.32 8.64 -13.58
C PRO A 146 7.86 8.77 -13.66
N PRO A 147 8.49 8.49 -14.81
CA PRO A 147 9.95 8.49 -14.97
C PRO A 147 10.58 9.90 -15.05
N THR A 148 10.07 10.87 -14.28
CA THR A 148 10.53 12.27 -14.27
C THR A 148 11.50 12.55 -13.11
N ALA A 149 12.26 13.64 -13.21
CA ALA A 149 13.14 14.07 -12.11
C ALA A 149 12.34 14.50 -10.87
N ALA A 150 11.20 15.15 -11.08
CA ALA A 150 10.27 15.55 -10.02
C ALA A 150 9.70 14.33 -9.28
N GLY A 151 9.21 13.33 -10.02
CA GLY A 151 8.72 12.08 -9.46
C GLY A 151 9.80 11.37 -8.62
N ARG A 152 11.03 11.23 -9.15
CA ARG A 152 12.16 10.64 -8.41
C ARG A 152 12.48 11.38 -7.12
N THR A 153 12.40 12.70 -7.12
CA THR A 153 12.63 13.52 -5.91
C THR A 153 11.53 13.26 -4.87
N ALA A 154 10.26 13.22 -5.29
CA ALA A 154 9.14 12.91 -4.42
C ALA A 154 9.25 11.49 -3.83
N LEU A 155 9.59 10.49 -4.65
CA LEU A 155 9.78 9.12 -4.20
C LEU A 155 10.93 9.01 -3.20
N LYS A 156 12.08 9.63 -3.47
CA LYS A 156 13.22 9.63 -2.53
C LYS A 156 12.82 10.17 -1.16
N ASN A 157 12.10 11.28 -1.12
CA ASN A 157 11.64 11.90 0.12
C ASN A 157 10.65 11.01 0.89
N LEU A 158 9.80 10.26 0.18
CA LEU A 158 8.95 9.23 0.79
C LEU A 158 9.78 8.07 1.35
N LEU A 159 10.71 7.50 0.57
CA LEU A 159 11.55 6.37 0.99
C LEU A 159 12.37 6.70 2.25
N ASP A 160 12.96 7.89 2.31
CA ASP A 160 13.71 8.38 3.47
C ASP A 160 12.80 8.47 4.72
N LYS A 161 11.56 8.97 4.55
CA LYS A 161 10.58 9.07 5.63
C LYS A 161 10.09 7.69 6.10
N ALA A 162 9.74 6.81 5.17
CA ALA A 162 9.30 5.45 5.46
C ALA A 162 10.38 4.65 6.20
N LYS A 163 11.64 4.78 5.78
CA LYS A 163 12.80 4.22 6.47
C LYS A 163 12.93 4.76 7.90
N ALA A 164 12.85 6.07 8.09
CA ALA A 164 12.97 6.70 9.41
C ALA A 164 11.86 6.25 10.37
N GLU A 165 10.64 6.08 9.87
CA GLU A 165 9.47 5.61 10.64
C GLU A 165 9.36 4.07 10.70
N LYS A 166 10.29 3.34 10.05
CA LYS A 166 10.33 1.87 9.96
C LYS A 166 9.05 1.25 9.37
N VAL A 167 8.43 1.92 8.40
CA VAL A 167 7.25 1.44 7.69
C VAL A 167 7.67 0.87 6.34
N PRO A 168 7.45 -0.44 6.09
CA PRO A 168 7.73 -1.04 4.78
C PRO A 168 6.78 -0.50 3.70
N LEU A 169 7.25 -0.53 2.46
CA LEU A 169 6.46 -0.17 1.29
C LEU A 169 6.82 -1.06 0.09
N THR A 170 5.93 -1.17 -0.89
CA THR A 170 6.28 -1.73 -2.21
C THR A 170 6.04 -0.74 -3.34
N LEU A 171 6.75 -0.95 -4.45
CA LEU A 171 6.64 -0.10 -5.62
C LEU A 171 5.73 -0.76 -6.66
N TRP A 172 4.72 -0.03 -7.09
CA TRP A 172 3.93 -0.34 -8.27
C TRP A 172 4.66 0.22 -9.50
N VAL A 173 5.17 -0.59 -10.43
CA VAL A 173 5.14 -2.06 -10.44
C VAL A 173 6.36 -2.63 -11.18
N ALA A 174 6.68 -3.90 -10.95
CA ALA A 174 7.65 -4.65 -11.74
C ALA A 174 7.05 -6.00 -12.14
N GLY A 175 7.67 -6.67 -13.12
CA GLY A 175 7.25 -8.00 -13.57
C GLY A 175 6.64 -8.04 -14.97
N PRO A 176 6.42 -9.26 -15.49
CA PRO A 176 5.98 -9.48 -16.86
C PRO A 176 4.58 -8.89 -17.11
N GLY A 177 4.38 -8.32 -18.29
CA GLY A 177 3.09 -7.76 -18.70
C GLY A 177 2.82 -6.32 -18.23
N THR A 178 3.83 -5.64 -17.66
CA THR A 178 3.75 -4.23 -17.25
C THR A 178 4.15 -3.26 -18.37
N ASP A 179 4.27 -3.75 -19.61
CA ASP A 179 4.58 -2.92 -20.77
C ASP A 179 3.48 -1.87 -20.98
N GLY A 180 3.88 -0.60 -21.07
CA GLY A 180 2.95 0.52 -21.23
C GLY A 180 2.43 1.11 -19.91
N GLU A 181 2.66 0.45 -18.77
CA GLU A 181 2.37 1.03 -17.46
C GLU A 181 3.32 2.20 -17.16
N LYS A 182 2.76 3.34 -16.76
CA LYS A 182 3.51 4.59 -16.55
C LYS A 182 4.56 4.51 -15.44
N MET A 183 4.46 3.50 -14.58
CA MET A 183 5.30 3.29 -13.41
C MET A 183 6.09 1.98 -13.47
N SER A 184 6.05 1.26 -14.59
CA SER A 184 6.77 -0.01 -14.72
C SER A 184 8.27 0.19 -14.54
N LEU A 185 8.85 -0.48 -13.55
CA LEU A 185 10.28 -0.49 -13.30
C LEU A 185 11.06 -1.32 -14.34
N GLU A 186 10.35 -2.13 -15.14
CA GLU A 186 10.92 -2.87 -16.29
C GLU A 186 11.07 -1.97 -17.53
N ALA A 187 10.35 -0.84 -17.58
CA ALA A 187 10.43 0.08 -18.71
C ALA A 187 11.79 0.79 -18.78
N SER A 188 12.36 0.92 -19.99
CA SER A 188 13.71 1.46 -20.19
C SER A 188 13.88 2.90 -19.68
N ASN A 189 12.82 3.70 -19.70
CA ASN A 189 12.80 5.07 -19.19
C ASN A 189 12.81 5.13 -17.64
N HIS A 190 12.61 4.01 -16.95
CA HIS A 190 12.72 3.89 -15.49
C HIS A 190 14.12 3.52 -14.97
N ALA A 191 15.13 3.37 -15.84
CA ALA A 191 16.49 3.01 -15.41
C ALA A 191 17.07 3.91 -14.28
N ALA A 192 16.78 5.21 -14.33
CA ALA A 192 17.18 6.15 -13.28
C ALA A 192 16.39 5.95 -11.97
N THR A 193 15.11 5.56 -12.08
CA THR A 193 14.28 5.20 -10.92
C THR A 193 14.78 3.91 -10.27
N VAL A 194 15.10 2.88 -11.07
CA VAL A 194 15.71 1.62 -10.58
C VAL A 194 17.03 1.90 -9.84
N THR A 195 17.89 2.76 -10.41
CA THR A 195 19.15 3.17 -9.78
C THR A 195 18.91 3.86 -8.42
N LEU A 196 17.90 4.74 -8.34
CA LEU A 196 17.53 5.43 -7.09
C LEU A 196 17.09 4.46 -5.99
N VAL A 197 16.29 3.44 -6.32
CA VAL A 197 15.65 2.57 -5.33
C VAL A 197 16.51 1.38 -4.92
N THR A 198 17.47 0.96 -5.76
CA THR A 198 18.34 -0.19 -5.54
C THR A 198 19.02 -0.19 -4.15
N PRO A 199 19.59 0.91 -3.64
CA PRO A 199 20.20 0.92 -2.30
C PRO A 199 19.21 0.62 -1.16
N TYR A 200 17.95 1.07 -1.27
CA TYR A 200 16.92 0.80 -0.26
C TYR A 200 16.53 -0.69 -0.25
N PHE A 201 16.44 -1.31 -1.43
CA PHE A 201 16.17 -2.75 -1.56
C PHE A 201 17.33 -3.59 -1.02
N ALA A 202 18.57 -3.24 -1.34
CA ALA A 202 19.75 -3.96 -0.85
C ALA A 202 19.82 -3.97 0.69
N GLU A 203 19.55 -2.83 1.33
CA GLU A 203 19.46 -2.74 2.78
C GLU A 203 18.33 -3.62 3.35
N ARG A 204 17.16 -3.64 2.70
CA ARG A 204 16.03 -4.45 3.15
C ARG A 204 16.31 -5.95 3.03
N ILE A 205 16.91 -6.39 1.92
CA ILE A 205 17.29 -7.79 1.69
C ILE A 205 18.32 -8.24 2.72
N ALA A 206 19.29 -7.39 3.07
CA ALA A 206 20.28 -7.69 4.10
C ALA A 206 19.64 -7.95 5.48
N LEU A 207 18.55 -7.25 5.82
CA LEU A 207 17.79 -7.48 7.06
C LEU A 207 17.06 -8.83 7.10
N TRP A 208 16.77 -9.43 5.94
CA TRP A 208 16.12 -10.75 5.85
C TRP A 208 17.11 -11.91 5.91
N GLY A 209 18.42 -11.64 6.05
CA GLY A 209 19.41 -12.70 6.16
C GLY A 209 19.67 -13.47 4.87
N TYR A 210 19.24 -12.96 3.71
CA TYR A 210 19.65 -13.44 2.38
C TYR A 210 21.11 -13.06 2.05
N ALA A 211 21.97 -12.98 3.07
CA ALA A 211 23.40 -12.92 2.86
C ALA A 211 23.84 -14.30 2.34
N GLN A 212 23.86 -14.44 1.01
CA GLN A 212 24.63 -15.43 0.26
C GLN A 212 24.66 -16.83 0.89
N ALA A 213 23.60 -17.61 0.66
CA ALA A 213 23.72 -19.07 0.60
C ALA A 213 24.17 -19.47 -0.81
#